data_AF-A0A1Q7GLA6-F1
#
_entry.id   AF-A0A1Q7GLA6-F1
#
_cell.length_a   1.000
_cell.length_b   1.000
_cell.length_c   1.000
_cell.angle_alpha   90.00
_cell.angle_beta   90.00
_cell.angle_gamma   90.00
#
_symmetry.space_group_name_H-M   'P 1'
#
loop_
_entity.id
_entity.type
_entity.pdbx_description
1 polymer ?
#
loop_
_entity_poly.entity_id
_entity_poly.type
_entity_poly.pdbx_seq_one_letter_code
_entity_poly.pdbx_strand_id
1 'polypeptide(L)'
;MDRRAREIRYRHIRGITRQMEVVWRLVEGPDGVAVTIVHEWRGPAWPLIGPLVAQLVIGPVFIHGIASRTLAGIKREAERA
;
A
#
# COMPACT_ATOMS: atom_id res chain seq x y z
N MET A 1 11.28 8.28 5.49
CA MET A 1 12.06 7.34 4.66
C MET A 1 13.20 6.83 5.52
N ASP A 2 13.29 5.53 5.73
CA ASP A 2 14.48 4.92 6.28
C ASP A 2 15.42 4.56 5.12
N ARG A 3 16.49 5.32 4.98
CA ARG A 3 17.46 5.14 3.88
C ARG A 3 18.30 3.87 4.05
N ARG A 4 18.56 3.44 5.29
CA ARG A 4 19.36 2.25 5.57
C ARG A 4 18.53 0.99 5.33
N ALA A 5 17.28 0.99 5.79
CA ALA A 5 16.35 -0.12 5.57
C ALA A 5 15.75 -0.14 4.15
N ARG A 6 15.94 0.91 3.35
CA ARG A 6 15.30 1.11 2.03
C ARG A 6 13.77 1.03 2.12
N GLU A 7 13.21 1.62 3.17
CA GLU A 7 11.77 1.59 3.44
C GLU A 7 11.13 2.98 3.47
N ILE A 8 9.87 3.04 3.03
CA ILE A 8 9.01 4.20 3.20
C ILE A 8 7.74 3.77 3.90
N ARG A 9 7.45 4.43 5.03
CA ARG A 9 6.34 4.07 5.92
C ARG A 9 5.35 5.22 5.97
N TYR A 10 4.07 4.90 5.80
CA TYR A 10 2.97 5.84 5.86
C TYR A 10 1.90 5.31 6.81
N ARG A 11 1.29 6.22 7.57
CA ARG A 11 0.15 5.92 8.43
C ARG A 11 -1.02 6.78 8.04
N HIS A 12 -2.17 6.15 7.84
CA HIS A 12 -3.40 6.88 7.55
C HIS A 12 -3.94 7.51 8.84
N ILE A 13 -3.84 8.84 8.95
CA ILE A 13 -4.28 9.57 10.16
C ILE A 13 -5.79 9.91 10.15
N ARG A 14 -6.44 9.90 8.98
CA ARG A 14 -7.86 10.25 8.80
C ARG A 14 -8.50 9.46 7.66
N GLY A 15 -9.83 9.45 7.60
CA GLY A 15 -10.62 8.79 6.55
C GLY A 15 -10.97 7.34 6.84
N ILE A 16 -11.53 6.66 5.84
CA ILE A 16 -12.07 5.28 5.96
C ILE A 16 -11.00 4.23 6.26
N THR A 17 -9.74 4.47 5.97
CA THR A 17 -8.62 3.54 6.23
C THR A 17 -7.74 4.05 7.37
N ARG A 18 -8.30 4.86 8.29
CA ARG A 18 -7.57 5.38 9.46
C ARG A 18 -6.90 4.23 10.22
N GLN A 19 -5.67 4.47 10.67
CA GLN A 19 -4.76 3.49 11.30
C GLN A 19 -4.22 2.40 10.36
N MET A 20 -4.47 2.46 9.05
CA MET A 20 -3.74 1.61 8.11
C MET A 20 -2.27 2.04 8.06
N GLU A 21 -1.39 1.07 8.22
CA GLU A 21 0.04 1.21 7.97
C GLU A 21 0.35 0.73 6.56
N VAL A 22 1.13 1.52 5.83
CA VAL A 22 1.60 1.17 4.50
C VAL A 22 3.12 1.19 4.50
N VAL A 23 3.73 0.09 4.08
CA VAL A 23 5.18 -0.04 3.98
C VAL A 23 5.56 -0.33 2.54
N TRP A 24 6.40 0.53 2.00
CA TRP A 24 7.10 0.31 0.74
C TRP A 24 8.50 -0.21 1.06
N ARG A 25 8.91 -1.30 0.41
CA ARG A 25 10.30 -1.80 0.46
C ARG A 25 10.89 -1.82 -0.92
N LEU A 26 12.12 -1.34 -1.02
CA LEU A 26 12.90 -1.31 -2.25
C LEU A 26 14.12 -2.19 -2.06
N VAL A 27 14.21 -3.27 -2.83
CA VAL A 27 15.32 -4.23 -2.75
C VAL A 27 16.05 -4.21 -4.08
N GLU A 28 17.34 -3.90 -4.06
CA GLU A 28 18.20 -3.99 -5.23
C GLU A 28 18.38 -5.47 -5.62
N GLY A 29 18.23 -5.77 -6.90
CA GLY A 29 18.43 -7.08 -7.49
C GLY A 29 19.26 -6.97 -8.79
N PRO A 30 19.63 -8.11 -9.39
CA PRO A 30 20.50 -8.13 -10.56
C PRO A 30 19.97 -7.32 -11.75
N ASP A 31 18.65 -7.33 -11.95
CA ASP A 31 17.97 -6.74 -13.12
C ASP A 31 17.22 -5.44 -12.79
N GLY A 32 17.48 -4.83 -11.62
CA GLY A 32 16.84 -3.58 -11.20
C GLY A 32 16.39 -3.61 -9.74
N VAL A 33 15.32 -2.87 -9.42
CA VAL A 33 14.81 -2.75 -8.05
C VAL A 33 13.46 -3.43 -7.91
N ALA A 34 13.38 -4.42 -7.02
CA ALA A 34 12.13 -5.02 -6.61
C ALA A 34 11.42 -4.09 -5.61
N VAL A 35 10.23 -3.60 -6.00
CA VAL A 35 9.41 -2.74 -5.15
C VAL A 35 8.21 -3.52 -4.65
N THR A 36 8.06 -3.59 -3.32
CA THR A 36 6.90 -4.20 -2.68
C THR A 36 6.15 -3.16 -1.87
N ILE A 37 4.82 -3.26 -1.87
CA ILE A 37 3.94 -2.42 -1.05
C ILE A 37 3.04 -3.32 -0.21
N VAL A 38 3.11 -3.15 1.11
CA VAL A 38 2.30 -3.89 2.07
C VAL A 38 1.34 -2.93 2.74
N HIS A 39 0.06 -3.27 2.74
CA HIS A 39 -0.97 -2.57 3.48
C HIS A 39 -1.40 -3.44 4.65
N GLU A 40 -1.06 -3.00 5.86
CA GLU A 40 -1.52 -3.64 7.09
C GLU A 40 -2.61 -2.76 7.71
N TRP A 41 -3.82 -3.32 7.76
CA TRP A 41 -4.93 -2.66 8.44
C TRP A 41 -5.60 -3.64 9.39
N ARG A 42 -5.57 -3.32 10.69
CA ARG A 42 -6.30 -4.09 11.71
C ARG A 42 -7.79 -3.77 11.74
N GLY A 43 -8.24 -2.96 10.80
CA GLY A 43 -9.60 -2.46 10.73
C GLY A 43 -9.93 -1.47 11.85
N PRO A 44 -11.10 -0.84 11.75
CA PRO A 44 -11.68 0.01 12.77
C PRO A 44 -12.70 -0.77 13.62
N ALA A 45 -12.88 -0.39 14.89
CA ALA A 45 -14.06 -0.80 15.67
C ALA A 45 -15.28 0.05 15.24
N TRP A 46 -15.66 0.03 13.96
CA TRP A 46 -16.83 0.77 13.46
C TRP A 46 -18.08 -0.11 13.48
N PRO A 47 -19.00 0.06 14.45
CA PRO A 47 -20.25 -0.68 14.49
C PRO A 47 -21.30 -0.21 13.45
N LEU A 48 -21.03 0.86 12.69
CA LEU A 48 -22.05 1.58 11.89
C LEU A 48 -21.76 1.74 10.39
N ILE A 49 -20.59 1.33 9.89
CA ILE A 49 -20.30 1.35 8.45
C ILE A 49 -20.51 -0.07 7.95
N GLY A 50 -21.58 -0.29 7.18
CA GLY A 50 -22.12 -1.62 6.90
C GLY A 50 -21.15 -2.63 6.23
N PRO A 51 -21.54 -3.93 6.19
CA PRO A 51 -20.72 -5.05 5.70
C PRO A 51 -20.07 -4.83 4.33
N LEU A 52 -20.73 -4.03 3.48
CA LEU A 52 -20.32 -3.74 2.10
C LEU A 52 -19.02 -2.92 2.03
N VAL A 53 -18.81 -1.97 2.93
CA VAL A 53 -17.60 -1.12 2.92
C VAL A 53 -16.40 -1.90 3.43
N ALA A 54 -16.58 -2.74 4.45
CA ALA A 54 -15.55 -3.66 4.90
C ALA A 54 -15.15 -4.63 3.77
N GLN A 55 -16.10 -5.22 3.05
CA GLN A 55 -15.79 -6.15 1.95
C GLN A 55 -15.18 -5.47 0.72
N LEU A 56 -15.55 -4.23 0.39
CA LEU A 56 -15.04 -3.52 -0.78
C LEU A 56 -13.71 -2.79 -0.53
N VAL A 57 -13.43 -2.36 0.70
CA VAL A 57 -12.20 -1.63 1.04
C VAL A 57 -11.13 -2.56 1.63
N ILE A 58 -11.54 -3.64 2.33
CA ILE A 58 -10.66 -4.64 2.99
C ILE A 58 -10.56 -5.93 2.17
N GLY A 59 -11.49 -6.16 1.23
CA GLY A 59 -11.43 -7.33 0.37
C GLY A 59 -10.14 -7.36 -0.47
N PRO A 60 -9.50 -8.53 -0.65
CA PRO A 60 -8.22 -8.69 -1.36
C PRO A 60 -8.22 -8.09 -2.79
N VAL A 61 -9.40 -7.89 -3.38
CA VAL A 61 -9.59 -7.40 -4.75
C VAL A 61 -9.25 -5.92 -4.92
N PHE A 62 -9.64 -5.05 -3.98
CA PHE A 62 -9.50 -3.60 -4.17
C PHE A 62 -8.08 -3.10 -3.88
N ILE A 63 -7.46 -3.60 -2.81
CA ILE A 63 -6.08 -3.26 -2.45
C ILE A 63 -5.12 -3.79 -3.52
N HIS A 64 -5.29 -5.03 -3.98
CA HIS A 64 -4.42 -5.59 -5.01
C HIS A 64 -4.52 -4.82 -6.34
N GLY A 65 -5.74 -4.53 -6.82
CA GLY A 65 -5.92 -3.82 -8.09
C GLY A 65 -5.39 -2.38 -8.07
N ILE A 66 -5.55 -1.65 -6.96
CA ILE A 66 -4.97 -0.31 -6.82
C ILE A 66 -3.45 -0.40 -6.67
N ALA A 67 -2.94 -1.26 -5.79
CA ALA A 67 -1.50 -1.43 -5.56
C ALA A 67 -0.76 -1.80 -6.85
N SER A 68 -1.29 -2.75 -7.63
CA SER A 68 -0.69 -3.16 -8.90
C SER A 68 -0.65 -2.02 -9.92
N ARG A 69 -1.70 -1.19 -10.01
CA ARG A 69 -1.71 0.00 -10.88
C ARG A 69 -0.73 1.07 -10.40
N THR A 70 -0.62 1.30 -9.10
CA THR A 70 0.36 2.23 -8.52
C THR A 70 1.78 1.77 -8.80
N LEU A 71 2.09 0.49 -8.57
CA LEU A 71 3.40 -0.09 -8.87
C LEU A 71 3.73 0.01 -10.37
N ALA A 72 2.77 -0.33 -11.24
CA ALA A 72 2.95 -0.20 -12.68
C ALA A 72 3.17 1.27 -13.11
N GLY A 73 2.49 2.22 -12.47
CA GLY A 73 2.70 3.65 -12.70
C GLY A 73 4.11 4.08 -12.34
N ILE A 74 4.55 3.79 -11.11
CA ILE A 74 5.90 4.15 -10.64
C ILE A 74 6.98 3.50 -11.50
N LYS A 75 6.81 2.22 -11.88
CA LYS A 75 7.75 1.54 -12.78
C LYS A 75 7.92 2.33 -14.08
N ARG A 76 6.81 2.67 -14.74
CA ARG A 76 6.86 3.43 -16.00
C ARG A 76 7.54 4.79 -15.84
N GLU A 77 7.26 5.51 -14.77
CA GLU A 77 7.90 6.82 -14.54
C GLU A 77 9.39 6.67 -14.22
N ALA A 78 9.78 5.67 -13.44
CA ALA A 78 11.18 5.41 -13.11
C ALA A 78 12.02 4.96 -14.32
N GLU A 79 11.44 4.20 -15.24
CA GLU A 79 12.10 3.77 -16.49
C GLU A 79 12.15 4.86 -17.56
N ARG A 80 11.39 5.96 -17.39
CA ARG A 80 11.41 7.12 -18.31
C ARG A 80 12.47 8.17 -17.98
N ALA A 81 12.86 8.25 -16.71
CA ALA A 81 13.81 9.24 -16.18
C ALA A 81 15.27 8.81 -16.41
#